data_AF-A0A5K1EJQ1-F1
#
_entry.id   AF-A0A5K1EJQ1-F1
#
_cell.length_a   1.000
_cell.length_b   1.000
_cell.length_c   1.000
_cell.angle_alpha   90.00
_cell.angle_beta   90.00
_cell.angle_gamma   90.00
#
_symmetry.space_group_name_H-M   'P 1'
#
loop_
_entity.id
_entity.type
_entity.pdbx_description
1 polymer ?
#
loop_
_entity_poly.entity_id
_entity_poly.type
_entity_poly.pdbx_seq_one_letter_code
_entity_poly.pdbx_strand_id
1 'polypeptide(L)' 'ADNCSDAEVIYKFLDANEIGQTHSCYYISYALHMESKHKLKNADDIFNLGISR' A
#
# COMPACT_ATOMS: atom_id res chain seq x y z
N ALA A 1 8.64 -3.57 -3.19
CA ALA A 1 9.42 -2.69 -2.28
C ALA A 1 10.43 -3.51 -1.47
N ASP A 2 10.91 -4.63 -2.04
CA ASP A 2 11.24 -5.80 -1.21
C ASP A 2 12.68 -5.79 -0.69
N ASN A 3 13.50 -4.87 -1.21
CA ASN A 3 14.88 -4.65 -0.77
C ASN A 3 15.02 -3.52 0.25
N CYS A 4 13.91 -2.95 0.75
CA CYS A 4 13.91 -1.86 1.71
C CYS A 4 13.57 -2.37 3.12
N SER A 5 14.36 -1.97 4.12
CA SER A 5 14.15 -2.33 5.52
C SER A 5 12.87 -1.76 6.12
N ASP A 6 12.38 -0.62 5.61
CA ASP A 6 11.04 -0.11 5.92
C ASP A 6 10.31 0.29 4.63
N ALA A 7 9.75 -0.71 3.95
CA ALA A 7 8.97 -0.51 2.74
C ALA A 7 7.75 0.42 2.92
N GLU A 8 7.31 0.67 4.16
CA GLU A 8 6.24 1.63 4.46
C GLU A 8 6.63 3.06 4.05
N VAL A 9 7.91 3.42 4.13
CA VAL A 9 8.41 4.74 3.68
C VAL A 9 8.21 4.92 2.18
N ILE A 10 8.42 3.86 1.40
CA ILE A 10 8.22 3.89 -0.05
C ILE A 10 6.73 4.11 -0.35
N TYR A 11 5.84 3.35 0.28
CA TYR A 11 4.41 3.52 0.04
C TYR A 11 3.89 4.88 0.48
N LYS A 12 4.36 5.45 1.59
CA LYS A 12 4.05 6.83 2.00
C LYS A 12 4.51 7.85 0.97
N PHE A 13 5.70 7.68 0.41
CA PHE A 13 6.19 8.55 -0.66
C PHE A 13 5.32 8.46 -1.91
N LEU A 14 4.98 7.25 -2.35
CA LEU A 14 4.11 7.05 -3.50
C LEU A 14 2.73 7.68 -3.29
N ASP A 15 2.15 7.49 -2.09
CA ASP A 15 0.84 8.03 -1.74
C ASP A 15 0.82 9.56 -1.74
N ALA A 16 1.82 10.19 -1.10
CA ALA A 16 1.95 11.64 -1.02
C ALA A 16 2.19 12.32 -2.39
N ASN A 17 2.67 11.57 -3.38
CA ASN A 17 2.93 12.06 -4.73
C ASN A 17 1.93 11.50 -5.76
N GLU A 18 0.87 10.81 -5.32
CA GLU A 18 -0.18 10.21 -6.17
C GLU A 18 0.36 9.23 -7.23
N ILE A 19 1.51 8.60 -6.96
CA ILE A 19 2.18 7.70 -7.90
C ILE A 19 1.56 6.31 -7.81
N GLY A 20 1.13 5.77 -8.96
CA GLY A 20 0.62 4.40 -9.06
C GLY A 20 -0.82 4.21 -8.58
N GLN A 21 -1.49 5.28 -8.14
CA GLN A 21 -2.86 5.24 -7.62
C GLN A 21 -3.94 4.84 -8.65
N THR A 22 -3.59 4.75 -9.95
CA THR A 22 -4.44 4.22 -11.03
C THR A 22 -4.22 2.71 -11.29
N HIS A 23 -3.27 2.09 -10.61
CA HIS A 23 -2.88 0.70 -10.84
C HIS A 23 -3.27 -0.15 -9.63
N SER A 24 -4.01 -1.24 -9.86
CA SER A 24 -4.41 -2.16 -8.79
C SER A 24 -3.22 -2.75 -8.02
N CYS A 25 -2.09 -2.97 -8.70
CA CYS A 25 -0.86 -3.48 -8.08
C CYS A 25 -0.36 -2.60 -6.92
N TYR A 26 -0.55 -1.28 -6.98
CA TYR A 26 -0.17 -0.38 -5.88
C TYR A 26 -0.92 -0.74 -4.60
N TYR A 27 -2.26 -0.81 -4.67
CA TYR A 27 -3.10 -1.11 -3.51
C TYR A 27 -2.90 -2.53 -2.99
N ILE A 28 -2.76 -3.51 -3.89
CA ILE A 28 -2.53 -4.92 -3.51
C ILE A 28 -1.21 -5.05 -2.75
N SER A 29 -0.11 -4.54 -3.32
CA SER A 29 1.21 -4.67 -2.69
C SER A 29 1.30 -3.87 -1.39
N TYR A 30 0.62 -2.72 -1.30
CA TYR A 30 0.61 -1.91 -0.09
C TYR A 30 -0.24 -2.56 1.03
N ALA A 31 -1.41 -3.11 0.69
CA ALA A 31 -2.25 -3.84 1.64
C ALA A 31 -1.51 -5.07 2.19
N LEU A 32 -0.89 -5.88 1.33
CA LEU A 32 -0.08 -7.05 1.75
C LEU A 32 1.08 -6.65 2.68
N HIS A 33 1.72 -5.50 2.41
CA HIS A 33 2.77 -4.99 3.30
C HIS A 33 2.20 -4.65 4.69
N MET A 34 1.06 -3.96 4.76
CA MET A 34 0.40 -3.63 6.03
C MET A 34 -0.05 -4.88 6.79
N GLU A 35 -0.58 -5.87 6.07
CA GLU A 35 -0.98 -7.16 6.62
C GLU A 35 0.23 -7.88 7.24
N SER A 36 1.38 -7.92 6.56
CA SER A 36 2.61 -8.54 7.07
C SER A 36 3.13 -7.89 8.36
N LYS A 37 2.77 -6.63 8.61
CA LYS A 37 3.06 -5.87 9.84
C LYS A 37 1.96 -5.99 10.90
N HIS A 38 0.99 -6.89 10.72
CA HIS A 38 -0.20 -7.08 11.56
C HIS A 38 -1.11 -5.83 11.67
N LYS A 39 -1.03 -4.90 10.72
CA LYS A 39 -1.88 -3.70 10.66
C LYS A 39 -3.14 -3.98 9.81
N LEU A 40 -3.94 -4.96 10.24
CA LEU A 40 -5.05 -5.51 9.44
C LEU A 40 -6.09 -4.45 9.00
N LYS A 41 -6.49 -3.55 9.90
CA LYS A 41 -7.42 -2.47 9.56
C LYS A 41 -6.88 -1.59 8.42
N ASN A 42 -5.60 -1.23 8.48
CA ASN A 42 -4.98 -0.41 7.44
C ASN A 42 -4.88 -1.18 6.12
N ALA A 43 -4.59 -2.48 6.16
CA ALA A 43 -4.58 -3.31 4.97
C ALA A 43 -5.96 -3.34 4.28
N ASP A 44 -7.03 -3.54 5.06
CA ASP A 44 -8.41 -3.52 4.56
C ASP A 44 -8.79 -2.15 3.99
N ASP A 45 -8.46 -1.07 4.67
CA ASP A 45 -8.75 0.29 4.21
C ASP A 45 -8.07 0.57 2.86
N ILE A 46 -6.80 0.19 2.70
CA ILE A 46 -6.03 0.35 1.44
C ILE A 46 -6.61 -0.53 0.33
N PHE A 47 -6.97 -1.78 0.65
CA PHE A 47 -7.53 -2.71 -0.33
C PHE A 47 -8.89 -2.22 -0.85
N ASN A 48 -9.78 -1.80 0.04
CA ASN A 48 -11.09 -1.26 -0.32
C ASN A 48 -11.00 0.06 -1.08
N LEU A 49 -10.01 0.91 -0.75
CA LEU A 49 -9.72 2.11 -1.53
C LEU A 49 -9.34 1.75 -2.98
N GLY A 50 -8.53 0.71 -3.17
CA GLY A 50 -8.15 0.22 -4.49
C GLY A 50 -9.32 -0.34 -5.31
N ILE A 51 -10.32 -0.94 -4.65
CA ILE A 51 -11.57 -1.40 -5.32
C ILE A 51 -12.44 -0.23 -5.75
N SER A 52 -12.42 0.86 -4.98
CA SER A 52 -13.31 2.02 -5.19
C SER A 52 -12.83 3.01 -6.26
N ARG A 53 -11.65 2.78 -6.85
CA ARG A 53 -10.99 3.66 -7.83
C ARG A 53 -10.93 3.01 -9.20
#